data_AF-A0A1J5HXR5-F1
#
_entry.id   AF-A0A1J5HXR5-F1
#
_cell.length_a   1.000
_cell.length_b   1.000
_cell.length_c   1.000
_cell.angle_alpha   90.00
_cell.angle_beta   90.00
_cell.angle_gamma   90.00
#
_symmetry.space_group_name_H-M   'P 1'
#
loop_
_entity.id
_entity.type
_entity.pdbx_description
1 polymer ?
#
loop_
_entity_poly.entity_id
_entity_poly.type
_entity_poly.pdbx_seq_one_letter_code
_entity_poly.pdbx_strand_id
1 'polypeptide(L)'
;MDRTKYLYLAGTVVLAAAPAVLNTYWVDVLNNVGMYAILGLSLNLIVGHAGLFNLGHAAFYAIGAYTAAILNSHFHIPVLWLLPLSALTAGLFALMIARPIIHLRGDYLCIVTIGVGEIVRIALINNVFGITGGANGIFGIDRPQIFGWVIRRPQEFYYLIWLFLMVTVFLFQRLENSRFGRALNYLREDETAAEGSGIHTAHYKLMAFVIGAAWAGMVGNIFAAKMTIISPESFSFWESVLMFTLVILGGSGSIPGVLLGALLIIGLPELFRGFANARMAIFGVAMVAMMIFRTGGILPARPRTYRLPQPAAAVEAKP
;
A
#
# COMPACT_ATOMS: atom_id res chain seq x y z
N MET A 1 12.04 -20.29 -20.36
CA MET A 1 11.82 -19.40 -19.19
C MET A 1 11.37 -18.01 -19.68
N ASP A 2 10.59 -17.95 -20.78
CA ASP A 2 10.59 -16.77 -21.67
C ASP A 2 9.20 -16.15 -21.90
N ARG A 3 8.13 -16.95 -21.96
CA ARG A 3 6.78 -16.45 -22.26
C ARG A 3 6.25 -15.46 -21.22
N THR A 4 6.55 -15.69 -19.94
CA THR A 4 6.14 -14.81 -18.84
C THR A 4 6.89 -13.48 -18.86
N LYS A 5 8.18 -13.48 -19.23
CA LYS A 5 8.98 -12.24 -19.34
C LYS A 5 8.45 -11.35 -20.47
N TYR A 6 8.12 -11.93 -21.62
CA TYR A 6 7.52 -11.17 -22.74
C TYR A 6 6.12 -10.63 -22.39
N LEU A 7 5.31 -11.37 -21.61
CA LEU A 7 4.02 -10.88 -21.13
C LEU A 7 4.17 -9.69 -20.16
N TYR A 8 5.13 -9.75 -19.24
CA TYR A 8 5.44 -8.61 -18.37
C TYR A 8 5.98 -7.42 -19.16
N LEU A 9 6.87 -7.66 -20.13
CA LEU A 9 7.44 -6.62 -20.99
C LEU A 9 6.35 -5.94 -21.83
N ALA A 10 5.46 -6.72 -22.45
CA ALA A 10 4.32 -6.22 -23.20
C ALA A 10 3.34 -5.44 -22.32
N GLY A 11 3.05 -5.94 -21.11
CA GLY A 11 2.23 -5.22 -20.13
C GLY A 11 2.84 -3.87 -19.72
N THR A 12 4.15 -3.82 -19.49
CA THR A 12 4.86 -2.56 -19.18
C THR A 12 4.87 -1.57 -20.35
N VAL A 13 4.98 -2.04 -21.59
CA VAL A 13 4.95 -1.19 -22.79
C VAL A 13 3.55 -0.62 -23.03
N VAL A 14 2.50 -1.43 -22.84
CA VAL A 14 1.10 -0.97 -22.95
C VAL A 14 0.77 0.07 -21.89
N LEU A 15 1.24 -0.12 -20.65
CA LEU A 15 1.09 0.86 -19.58
C LEU A 15 1.86 2.15 -19.88
N ALA A 16 3.10 2.06 -20.37
CA ALA A 16 3.89 3.24 -20.73
C ALA A 16 3.26 4.05 -21.88
N ALA A 17 2.58 3.39 -22.82
CA ALA A 17 1.91 4.04 -23.95
C ALA A 17 0.50 4.56 -23.62
N ALA A 18 -0.10 4.13 -22.51
CA ALA A 18 -1.49 4.46 -22.16
C ALA A 18 -1.78 5.99 -22.11
N PRO A 19 -0.91 6.85 -21.55
CA PRO A 19 -1.16 8.30 -21.51
C PRO A 19 -1.14 9.00 -22.87
N ALA A 20 -0.50 8.39 -23.88
CA ALA A 20 -0.42 8.97 -25.23
C ALA A 20 -1.71 8.75 -26.04
N VAL A 21 -2.52 7.76 -25.65
CA VAL A 21 -3.74 7.37 -26.36
C VAL A 21 -4.99 7.79 -25.59
N LEU A 22 -4.91 7.88 -24.26
CA LEU A 22 -6.06 8.17 -23.39
C LEU A 22 -6.26 9.67 -23.13
N ASN A 23 -7.51 10.06 -22.93
CA ASN A 23 -7.88 11.41 -22.47
C ASN A 23 -7.35 11.65 -21.03
N THR A 24 -7.01 12.90 -20.72
CA THR A 24 -6.56 13.39 -19.41
C THR A 24 -7.37 12.86 -18.23
N TYR A 25 -8.68 12.72 -18.39
CA TYR A 25 -9.55 12.14 -17.36
C TYR A 25 -9.19 10.68 -17.05
N TRP A 26 -9.11 9.81 -18.06
CA TRP A 26 -8.74 8.40 -17.87
C TRP A 26 -7.31 8.24 -17.36
N VAL A 27 -6.41 9.14 -17.75
CA VAL A 27 -5.06 9.21 -17.18
C VAL A 27 -5.12 9.50 -15.68
N ASP A 28 -5.96 10.43 -15.23
CA ASP A 28 -6.10 10.72 -13.80
C ASP A 28 -6.74 9.57 -13.01
N VAL A 29 -7.69 8.86 -13.62
CA VAL A 29 -8.25 7.62 -13.06
C VAL A 29 -7.15 6.57 -12.87
N LEU A 30 -6.30 6.37 -13.88
CA LEU A 30 -5.17 5.46 -13.78
C LEU A 30 -4.11 5.93 -12.78
N ASN A 31 -3.94 7.23 -12.56
CA ASN A 31 -3.10 7.77 -11.49
C ASN A 31 -3.64 7.35 -10.12
N ASN A 32 -4.95 7.50 -9.90
CA ASN A 32 -5.59 7.06 -8.66
C ASN A 32 -5.45 5.53 -8.49
N VAL A 33 -5.72 4.74 -9.53
CA VAL A 33 -5.50 3.29 -9.50
C VAL A 33 -4.05 2.96 -9.12
N GLY A 34 -3.06 3.64 -9.70
CA GLY A 34 -1.65 3.45 -9.38
C GLY A 34 -1.33 3.76 -7.91
N MET A 35 -1.83 4.88 -7.39
CA MET A 35 -1.62 5.25 -5.97
C MET A 35 -2.24 4.24 -5.00
N TYR A 36 -3.51 3.85 -5.23
CA TYR A 36 -4.17 2.83 -4.41
C TYR A 36 -3.55 1.44 -4.59
N ALA A 37 -2.96 1.13 -5.74
CA ALA A 37 -2.18 -0.09 -5.91
C ALA A 37 -0.94 -0.11 -5.02
N ILE A 38 -0.20 1.01 -4.93
CA ILE A 38 0.97 1.11 -4.03
C ILE A 38 0.53 1.05 -2.56
N LEU A 39 -0.53 1.78 -2.19
CA LEU A 39 -1.10 1.72 -0.84
C LEU A 39 -1.56 0.30 -0.50
N GLY A 40 -2.27 -0.35 -1.41
CA GLY A 40 -2.69 -1.73 -1.26
C GLY A 40 -1.51 -2.69 -1.13
N LEU A 41 -0.44 -2.52 -1.91
CA LEU A 41 0.76 -3.36 -1.80
C LEU A 41 1.42 -3.18 -0.42
N SER A 42 1.50 -1.93 0.05
CA SER A 42 2.04 -1.60 1.38
C SER A 42 1.21 -2.21 2.51
N LEU A 43 -0.12 -2.22 2.39
CA LEU A 43 -1.01 -2.89 3.32
C LEU A 43 -0.95 -4.41 3.19
N ASN A 44 -0.75 -4.94 1.98
CA ASN A 44 -0.61 -6.37 1.71
C ASN A 44 0.66 -6.98 2.32
N LEU A 45 1.68 -6.16 2.60
CA LEU A 45 2.81 -6.62 3.41
C LEU A 45 2.39 -6.92 4.87
N ILE A 46 1.48 -6.12 5.42
CA ILE A 46 0.99 -6.24 6.80
C ILE A 46 -0.11 -7.32 6.89
N VAL A 47 -1.18 -7.16 6.13
CA VAL A 47 -2.35 -8.05 6.17
C VAL A 47 -2.06 -9.35 5.43
N GLY A 48 -1.51 -9.25 4.22
CA GLY A 48 -1.31 -10.38 3.33
C GLY A 48 -0.14 -11.27 3.72
N HIS A 49 0.98 -10.72 4.16
CA HIS A 49 2.16 -11.53 4.48
C HIS A 49 2.32 -11.80 5.96
N ALA A 50 2.08 -10.81 6.84
CA ALA A 50 2.21 -11.01 8.28
C ALA A 50 0.91 -11.52 8.95
N GLY A 51 -0.23 -11.51 8.25
CA GLY A 51 -1.53 -11.94 8.81
C GLY A 51 -2.13 -10.95 9.82
N LEU A 52 -1.68 -9.70 9.80
CA LEU A 52 -2.10 -8.68 10.78
C LEU A 52 -3.20 -7.80 10.21
N PHE A 53 -4.39 -7.83 10.80
CA PHE A 53 -5.48 -6.94 10.42
C PHE A 53 -5.17 -5.48 10.80
N ASN A 54 -5.05 -4.61 9.79
CA ASN A 54 -4.77 -3.19 9.97
C ASN A 54 -5.77 -2.35 9.18
N LEU A 55 -6.69 -1.71 9.90
CA LEU A 55 -7.65 -0.74 9.37
C LEU A 55 -7.28 0.72 9.73
N GLY A 56 -6.06 0.93 10.26
CA GLY A 56 -5.49 2.25 10.54
C GLY A 56 -4.53 2.75 9.47
N HIS A 57 -4.45 2.10 8.31
CA HIS A 57 -3.41 2.37 7.31
C HIS A 57 -3.45 3.81 6.76
N ALA A 58 -4.65 4.42 6.69
CA ALA A 58 -4.83 5.81 6.31
C ALA A 58 -4.10 6.80 7.25
N ALA A 59 -3.82 6.47 8.51
CA ALA A 59 -3.03 7.34 9.39
C ALA A 59 -1.57 7.46 8.92
N PHE A 60 -0.93 6.37 8.49
CA PHE A 60 0.45 6.43 7.99
C PHE A 60 0.52 7.19 6.66
N TYR A 61 -0.51 7.03 5.84
CA TYR A 61 -0.72 7.82 4.63
C TYR A 61 -0.87 9.32 4.96
N ALA A 62 -1.68 9.67 5.96
CA ALA A 62 -1.85 11.05 6.44
C ALA A 62 -0.54 11.65 6.94
N ILE A 63 0.20 10.93 7.79
CA ILE A 63 1.45 11.42 8.37
C ILE A 63 2.48 11.74 7.29
N GLY A 64 2.61 10.88 6.27
CA GLY A 64 3.50 11.17 5.15
C GLY A 64 3.07 12.39 4.33
N ALA A 65 1.77 12.55 4.09
CA ALA A 65 1.21 13.70 3.37
C ALA A 65 1.40 15.01 4.15
N TYR A 66 1.12 15.01 5.45
CA TYR A 66 1.32 16.18 6.32
C TYR A 66 2.80 16.50 6.52
N THR A 67 3.68 15.50 6.64
CA THR A 67 5.13 15.71 6.67
C THR A 67 5.57 16.47 5.41
N ALA A 68 5.12 16.01 4.24
CA ALA A 68 5.43 16.62 2.97
C ALA A 68 4.89 18.06 2.86
N ALA A 69 3.60 18.25 3.19
CA ALA A 69 2.94 19.54 3.08
C ALA A 69 3.55 20.58 4.02
N ILE A 70 3.83 20.22 5.27
CA ILE A 70 4.43 21.13 6.26
C ILE A 70 5.84 21.52 5.80
N LEU A 71 6.68 20.53 5.44
CA LEU A 71 8.06 20.82 5.08
C LEU A 71 8.18 21.58 3.77
N ASN A 72 7.32 21.27 2.80
CA ASN A 72 7.30 22.02 1.56
C ASN A 72 6.76 23.45 1.76
N SER A 73 5.68 23.63 2.52
CA SER A 73 5.08 24.98 2.70
C SER A 73 5.94 25.90 3.56
N HIS A 74 6.66 25.37 4.56
CA HIS A 74 7.49 26.17 5.46
C HIS A 74 8.94 26.33 5.00
N PHE A 75 9.52 25.30 4.39
CA PHE A 75 10.95 25.28 4.02
C PHE A 75 11.19 25.24 2.50
N HIS A 76 10.13 25.22 1.68
CA HIS A 76 10.22 25.16 0.21
C HIS A 76 11.09 24.02 -0.33
N ILE A 77 11.21 22.94 0.44
CA ILE A 77 11.98 21.75 0.03
C ILE A 77 11.20 21.06 -1.09
N PRO A 78 11.83 20.70 -2.23
CA PRO A 78 11.09 20.10 -3.32
C PRO A 78 10.53 18.73 -2.94
N VAL A 79 9.28 18.50 -3.32
CA VAL A 79 8.46 17.37 -2.84
C VAL A 79 9.08 15.99 -3.10
N LEU A 80 9.85 15.82 -4.18
CA LEU A 80 10.50 14.54 -4.48
C LEU A 80 11.59 14.18 -3.46
N TRP A 81 12.30 15.18 -2.91
CA TRP A 81 13.29 14.96 -1.85
C TRP A 81 12.65 14.64 -0.50
N LEU A 82 11.37 14.96 -0.34
CA LEU A 82 10.60 14.63 0.85
C LEU A 82 10.12 13.17 0.85
N LEU A 83 10.25 12.42 -0.26
CA LEU A 83 9.84 11.00 -0.31
C LEU A 83 10.49 10.16 0.81
N PRO A 84 11.84 10.13 0.98
CA PRO A 84 12.45 9.36 2.05
C PRO A 84 12.08 9.88 3.44
N LEU A 85 11.85 11.19 3.57
CA LEU A 85 11.53 11.80 4.85
C LEU A 85 10.10 11.46 5.29
N SER A 86 9.12 11.49 4.38
CA SER A 86 7.76 10.99 4.61
C SER A 86 7.75 9.50 4.92
N ALA A 87 8.63 8.71 4.30
CA ALA A 87 8.82 7.30 4.63
C ALA A 87 9.34 7.13 6.07
N LEU A 88 10.34 7.94 6.44
CA LEU A 88 10.97 7.90 7.74
C LEU A 88 10.00 8.32 8.85
N THR A 89 9.26 9.42 8.68
CA THR A 89 8.32 9.90 9.70
C THR A 89 7.15 8.93 9.88
N ALA A 90 6.57 8.42 8.80
CA ALA A 90 5.51 7.41 8.87
C ALA A 90 6.03 6.10 9.48
N GLY A 91 7.24 5.66 9.11
CA GLY A 91 7.87 4.47 9.67
C GLY A 91 8.23 4.59 11.15
N LEU A 92 8.73 5.75 11.59
CA LEU A 92 9.02 6.03 13.00
C LEU A 92 7.75 6.10 13.83
N PHE A 93 6.70 6.74 13.32
CA PHE A 93 5.40 6.77 13.98
C PHE A 93 4.79 5.37 14.08
N ALA A 94 4.89 4.57 13.01
CA ALA A 94 4.51 3.17 13.01
C ALA A 94 5.32 2.37 14.03
N LEU A 95 6.63 2.59 14.16
CA LEU A 95 7.45 1.93 15.17
C LEU A 95 6.97 2.28 16.60
N MET A 96 6.66 3.55 16.85
CA MET A 96 6.19 4.04 18.15
C MET A 96 4.86 3.40 18.54
N ILE A 97 3.92 3.30 17.60
CA ILE A 97 2.58 2.77 17.87
C ILE A 97 2.53 1.24 17.80
N ALA A 98 3.23 0.63 16.83
CA ALA A 98 3.17 -0.80 16.61
C ALA A 98 3.81 -1.58 17.77
N ARG A 99 4.88 -1.07 18.40
CA ARG A 99 5.55 -1.73 19.53
C ARG A 99 4.59 -2.15 20.65
N PRO A 100 3.77 -1.26 21.23
CA PRO A 100 2.85 -1.64 22.30
C PRO A 100 1.66 -2.48 21.82
N ILE A 101 1.29 -2.45 20.53
CA ILE A 101 0.07 -3.14 20.06
C ILE A 101 0.37 -4.47 19.34
N ILE A 102 1.64 -4.78 19.05
CA ILE A 102 2.04 -5.96 18.25
C ILE A 102 1.67 -7.31 18.91
N HIS A 103 1.47 -7.30 20.23
CA HIS A 103 1.08 -8.48 21.00
C HIS A 103 -0.43 -8.78 20.90
N LEU A 104 -1.23 -7.86 20.35
CA LEU A 104 -2.66 -8.06 20.12
C LEU A 104 -2.88 -8.97 18.91
N ARG A 105 -3.93 -9.78 18.97
CA ARG A 105 -4.27 -10.76 17.92
C ARG A 105 -5.63 -10.49 17.32
N GLY A 106 -5.78 -10.83 16.05
CA GLY A 106 -7.05 -10.81 15.32
C GLY A 106 -7.78 -9.47 15.43
N ASP A 107 -9.02 -9.52 15.88
CA ASP A 107 -9.93 -8.38 15.92
C ASP A 107 -9.47 -7.29 16.91
N TYR A 108 -8.76 -7.65 17.98
CA TYR A 108 -8.23 -6.67 18.93
C TYR A 108 -7.19 -5.75 18.29
N LEU A 109 -6.30 -6.30 17.47
CA LEU A 109 -5.35 -5.48 16.72
C LEU A 109 -6.10 -4.57 15.74
N CYS A 110 -7.12 -5.10 15.07
CA CYS A 110 -7.95 -4.34 14.15
C CYS A 110 -8.60 -3.13 14.83
N ILE A 111 -9.30 -3.32 15.95
CA ILE A 111 -9.95 -2.25 16.73
C ILE A 111 -8.95 -1.16 17.12
N VAL A 112 -7.77 -1.55 17.60
CA VAL A 112 -6.74 -0.58 18.02
C VAL A 112 -6.19 0.20 16.82
N THR A 113 -6.01 -0.43 15.66
CA THR A 113 -5.57 0.30 14.45
C THR A 113 -6.61 1.30 13.96
N ILE A 114 -7.91 1.00 14.08
CA ILE A 114 -8.98 1.97 13.80
C ILE A 114 -8.86 3.17 14.73
N GLY A 115 -8.70 2.92 16.03
CA GLY A 115 -8.52 3.96 17.04
C GLY A 115 -7.32 4.85 16.74
N VAL A 116 -6.17 4.28 16.37
CA VAL A 116 -4.98 5.04 15.94
C VAL A 116 -5.27 5.89 14.71
N GLY A 117 -5.96 5.32 13.72
CA GLY A 117 -6.42 6.02 12.52
C GLY A 117 -7.18 7.30 12.86
N GLU A 118 -8.17 7.15 13.74
CA GLU A 118 -9.07 8.22 14.12
C GLU A 118 -8.42 9.24 15.07
N ILE A 119 -7.53 8.80 15.97
CA ILE A 119 -6.73 9.69 16.81
C ILE A 119 -5.87 10.61 15.93
N VAL A 120 -5.21 10.07 14.90
CA VAL A 120 -4.41 10.90 13.96
C VAL A 120 -5.32 11.88 13.23
N ARG A 121 -6.47 11.44 12.72
CA ARG A 121 -7.43 12.32 12.03
C ARG A 121 -7.89 13.47 12.93
N ILE A 122 -8.29 13.17 14.17
CA ILE A 122 -8.74 14.17 15.14
C ILE A 122 -7.59 15.11 15.55
N ALA A 123 -6.37 14.58 15.73
CA ALA A 123 -5.20 15.40 16.02
C ALA A 123 -4.90 16.42 14.91
N LEU A 124 -5.07 16.02 13.64
CA LEU A 124 -4.93 16.91 12.49
C LEU A 124 -6.05 17.96 12.46
N ILE A 125 -7.30 17.60 12.75
CA ILE A 125 -8.43 18.53 12.83
C ILE A 125 -8.22 19.57 13.94
N ASN A 126 -7.76 19.14 15.11
CA ASN A 126 -7.53 19.99 16.28
C ASN A 126 -6.28 20.88 16.17
N ASN A 127 -5.65 20.90 15.01
CA ASN A 127 -4.45 21.68 14.73
C ASN A 127 -3.33 21.51 15.76
N VAL A 128 -2.98 20.26 16.05
CA VAL A 128 -1.92 19.96 17.02
C VAL A 128 -0.62 20.70 16.65
N PHE A 129 -0.04 21.41 17.64
CA PHE A 129 1.12 22.31 17.52
C PHE A 129 0.96 23.50 16.56
N GLY A 130 -0.24 23.78 16.03
CA GLY A 130 -0.48 24.91 15.14
C GLY A 130 0.04 24.75 13.70
N ILE A 131 0.61 23.59 13.35
CA ILE A 131 1.34 23.37 12.09
C ILE A 131 0.51 22.70 10.99
N THR A 132 -0.68 22.19 11.31
CA THR A 132 -1.44 21.33 10.38
C THR A 132 -2.53 22.07 9.61
N GLY A 133 -2.81 23.34 9.97
CA GLY A 133 -3.91 24.12 9.40
C GLY A 133 -5.32 23.72 9.88
N GLY A 134 -5.42 22.73 10.77
CA GLY A 134 -6.69 22.29 11.36
C GLY A 134 -7.64 21.67 10.35
N ALA A 135 -8.94 21.88 10.53
CA ALA A 135 -9.98 21.38 9.64
C ALA A 135 -9.84 21.85 8.18
N ASN A 136 -9.29 23.04 7.96
CA ASN A 136 -9.07 23.59 6.62
C ASN A 136 -7.90 22.90 5.90
N GLY A 137 -6.97 22.30 6.65
CA GLY A 137 -5.78 21.67 6.11
C GLY A 137 -4.73 22.66 5.60
N ILE A 138 -3.82 22.17 4.76
CA ILE A 138 -2.68 22.94 4.23
C ILE A 138 -2.86 23.15 2.73
N PHE A 139 -2.71 24.40 2.30
CA PHE A 139 -2.85 24.84 0.90
C PHE A 139 -1.50 25.26 0.33
N GLY A 140 -1.40 25.27 -1.00
CA GLY A 140 -0.25 25.86 -1.69
C GLY A 140 0.99 24.97 -1.69
N ILE A 141 0.80 23.65 -1.65
CA ILE A 141 1.89 22.69 -1.75
C ILE A 141 2.46 22.76 -3.17
N ASP A 142 3.75 23.03 -3.27
CA ASP A 142 4.45 23.15 -4.53
C ASP A 142 4.42 21.83 -5.31
N ARG A 143 4.34 21.96 -6.62
CA ARG A 143 4.37 20.81 -7.52
C ARG A 143 5.78 20.24 -7.60
N PRO A 144 5.92 18.91 -7.76
CA PRO A 144 7.25 18.30 -7.84
C PRO A 144 7.99 18.77 -9.08
N GLN A 145 9.28 19.05 -8.93
CA GLN A 145 10.15 19.49 -10.02
C GLN A 145 11.31 18.52 -10.19
N ILE A 146 11.60 18.12 -11.43
CA ILE A 146 12.73 17.28 -11.79
C ILE A 146 13.65 18.10 -12.67
N PHE A 147 14.86 18.46 -12.20
CA PHE A 147 15.86 19.21 -12.97
C PHE A 147 15.30 20.47 -13.68
N GLY A 148 14.41 21.21 -13.01
CA GLY A 148 13.76 22.42 -13.55
C GLY A 148 12.45 22.19 -14.32
N TRP A 149 12.06 20.95 -14.57
CA TRP A 149 10.77 20.61 -15.17
C TRP A 149 9.70 20.41 -14.09
N VAL A 150 8.68 21.26 -14.10
CA VAL A 150 7.57 21.20 -13.14
C VAL A 150 6.52 20.19 -13.60
N ILE A 151 6.27 19.16 -12.79
CA ILE A 151 5.25 18.15 -13.03
C ILE A 151 3.89 18.78 -12.73
N ARG A 152 3.12 19.08 -13.77
CA ARG A 152 1.82 19.75 -13.69
C ARG A 152 0.69 18.95 -14.30
N ARG A 153 0.99 18.17 -15.33
CA ARG A 153 -0.02 17.50 -16.14
C ARG A 153 -0.32 16.12 -15.55
N PRO A 154 -1.57 15.62 -15.63
CA PRO A 154 -1.89 14.26 -15.20
C PRO A 154 -1.03 13.18 -15.88
N GLN A 155 -0.61 13.41 -17.13
CA GLN A 155 0.31 12.54 -17.87
C GLN A 155 1.71 12.48 -17.24
N GLU A 156 2.20 13.58 -16.68
CA GLU A 156 3.53 13.61 -16.05
C GLU A 156 3.49 12.92 -14.68
N PHE A 157 2.41 13.14 -13.91
CA PHE A 157 2.15 12.38 -12.69
C PHE A 157 1.98 10.89 -12.94
N TYR A 158 1.43 10.50 -14.10
CA TYR A 158 1.34 9.10 -14.50
C TYR A 158 2.71 8.44 -14.54
N TYR A 159 3.66 9.02 -15.24
CA TYR A 159 5.01 8.43 -15.30
C TYR A 159 5.66 8.34 -13.92
N LEU A 160 5.48 9.35 -13.06
CA LEU A 160 6.00 9.32 -11.69
C LEU A 160 5.37 8.20 -10.85
N ILE A 161 4.04 8.09 -10.82
CA ILE A 161 3.30 7.12 -10.01
C ILE A 161 3.56 5.71 -10.51
N TRP A 162 3.51 5.48 -11.83
CA TRP A 162 3.72 4.16 -12.40
C TRP A 162 5.18 3.71 -12.30
N LEU A 163 6.15 4.62 -12.40
CA LEU A 163 7.54 4.32 -12.06
C LEU A 163 7.66 3.90 -10.60
N PHE A 164 7.05 4.65 -9.68
CA PHE A 164 7.06 4.32 -8.26
C PHE A 164 6.36 2.99 -7.96
N LEU A 165 5.28 2.67 -8.67
CA LEU A 165 4.60 1.38 -8.60
C LEU A 165 5.52 0.25 -9.08
N MET A 166 6.20 0.41 -10.22
CA MET A 166 7.15 -0.59 -10.73
C MET A 166 8.28 -0.85 -9.74
N VAL A 167 8.85 0.21 -9.17
CA VAL A 167 9.88 0.11 -8.12
C VAL A 167 9.34 -0.60 -6.88
N THR A 168 8.13 -0.28 -6.45
CA THR A 168 7.47 -0.92 -5.31
C THR A 168 7.25 -2.42 -5.56
N VAL A 169 6.70 -2.79 -6.71
CA VAL A 169 6.49 -4.19 -7.11
C VAL A 169 7.82 -4.94 -7.12
N PHE A 170 8.86 -4.37 -7.72
CA PHE A 170 10.19 -4.98 -7.75
C PHE A 170 10.75 -5.21 -6.35
N LEU A 171 10.73 -4.19 -5.49
CA LEU A 171 11.26 -4.27 -4.13
C LEU A 171 10.45 -5.25 -3.27
N PHE A 172 9.13 -5.28 -3.40
CA PHE A 172 8.28 -6.16 -2.61
C PHE A 172 8.41 -7.61 -3.08
N GLN A 173 8.54 -7.87 -4.38
CA GLN A 173 8.89 -9.20 -4.88
C GLN A 173 10.24 -9.68 -4.32
N ARG A 174 11.23 -8.79 -4.22
CA ARG A 174 12.53 -9.14 -3.61
C ARG A 174 12.40 -9.39 -2.11
N LEU A 175 11.64 -8.55 -1.40
CA LEU A 175 11.40 -8.68 0.03
C LEU A 175 10.67 -9.99 0.37
N GLU A 176 9.63 -10.32 -0.40
CA GLU A 176 8.87 -11.55 -0.25
C GLU A 176 9.69 -12.83 -0.47
N ASN A 177 10.65 -12.79 -1.40
CA ASN A 177 11.53 -13.93 -1.68
C ASN A 177 12.76 -14.00 -0.76
N SER A 178 12.97 -12.98 0.08
CA SER A 178 14.08 -12.93 1.04
C SER A 178 13.82 -13.80 2.28
N ARG A 179 14.80 -13.87 3.18
CA ARG A 179 14.64 -14.51 4.51
C ARG A 179 13.48 -13.89 5.30
N PHE A 180 13.30 -12.58 5.17
CA PHE A 180 12.25 -11.83 5.85
C PHE A 180 10.85 -12.27 5.38
N GLY A 181 10.62 -12.28 4.06
CA GLY A 181 9.34 -12.74 3.49
C GLY A 181 9.04 -14.21 3.80
N ARG A 182 10.06 -15.07 3.85
CA ARG A 182 9.87 -16.46 4.30
C ARG A 182 9.40 -16.53 5.76
N ALA A 183 10.04 -15.80 6.66
CA ALA A 183 9.66 -15.76 8.06
C ALA A 183 8.23 -15.24 8.26
N LEU A 184 7.81 -14.21 7.50
CA LEU A 184 6.42 -13.73 7.53
C LEU A 184 5.42 -14.78 7.07
N ASN A 185 5.71 -15.52 6.00
CA ASN A 185 4.82 -16.60 5.55
C ASN A 185 4.68 -17.71 6.60
N TYR A 186 5.76 -18.11 7.27
CA TYR A 186 5.68 -19.07 8.37
C TYR A 186 4.84 -18.54 9.54
N LEU A 187 5.07 -17.28 9.90
CA LEU A 187 4.34 -16.60 10.97
C LEU A 187 2.83 -16.50 10.70
N ARG A 188 2.44 -16.29 9.43
CA ARG A 188 1.04 -16.19 9.00
C ARG A 188 0.27 -17.50 9.19
N GLU A 189 0.93 -18.64 9.00
CA GLU A 189 0.28 -19.95 9.13
C GLU A 189 0.09 -20.34 10.61
N ASP A 190 1.15 -20.30 11.41
CA ASP A 190 1.08 -20.55 12.84
C ASP A 190 2.17 -19.78 13.60
N GLU A 191 1.74 -18.79 14.37
CA GLU A 191 2.61 -17.96 15.19
C GLU A 191 3.33 -18.76 16.28
N THR A 192 2.64 -19.71 16.90
CA THR A 192 3.18 -20.51 18.02
C THR A 192 4.24 -21.48 17.52
N ALA A 193 4.00 -22.12 16.37
CA ALA A 193 4.98 -23.00 15.73
C ALA A 193 6.21 -22.22 15.22
N ALA A 194 6.00 -21.01 14.69
CA ALA A 194 7.09 -20.13 14.26
C ALA A 194 7.99 -19.72 15.45
N GLU A 195 7.37 -19.34 16.57
CA GLU A 195 8.09 -18.99 17.80
C GLU A 195 8.88 -20.18 18.37
N GLY A 196 8.25 -21.37 18.41
CA GLY A 196 8.92 -22.62 18.81
C GLY A 196 10.08 -23.03 17.89
N SER A 197 10.09 -22.54 16.65
CA SER A 197 11.18 -22.75 15.68
C SER A 197 12.29 -21.68 15.76
N GLY A 198 12.24 -20.79 16.76
CA GLY A 198 13.25 -19.75 16.99
C GLY A 198 13.05 -18.46 16.16
N ILE A 199 11.88 -18.26 15.54
CA ILE A 199 11.57 -17.03 14.83
C ILE A 199 11.06 -15.99 15.83
N HIS A 200 11.72 -14.83 15.91
CA HIS A 200 11.29 -13.73 16.76
C HIS A 200 10.05 -13.03 16.19
N THR A 201 8.86 -13.56 16.45
CA THR A 201 7.57 -13.15 15.87
C THR A 201 7.33 -11.64 15.97
N ALA A 202 7.49 -11.06 17.16
CA ALA A 202 7.28 -9.63 17.41
C ALA A 202 8.17 -8.72 16.54
N HIS A 203 9.43 -9.11 16.30
CA HIS A 203 10.36 -8.33 15.49
C HIS A 203 9.92 -8.32 14.02
N TYR A 204 9.55 -9.47 13.47
CA TYR A 204 9.09 -9.58 12.08
C TYR A 204 7.76 -8.87 11.85
N LYS A 205 6.80 -8.99 12.79
CA LYS A 205 5.54 -8.23 12.77
C LYS A 205 5.80 -6.72 12.77
N LEU A 206 6.65 -6.25 13.69
CA LEU A 206 6.99 -4.83 13.82
C LEU A 206 7.65 -4.29 12.55
N MET A 207 8.61 -5.02 11.99
CA MET A 207 9.28 -4.65 10.74
C MET A 207 8.29 -4.60 9.56
N ALA A 208 7.38 -5.56 9.44
CA ALA A 208 6.36 -5.55 8.39
C ALA A 208 5.46 -4.30 8.49
N PHE A 209 5.08 -3.94 9.71
CA PHE A 209 4.26 -2.76 9.98
C PHE A 209 5.01 -1.46 9.65
N VAL A 210 6.28 -1.33 10.04
CA VAL A 210 7.12 -0.16 9.76
C VAL A 210 7.37 0.00 8.26
N ILE A 211 7.70 -1.07 7.53
CA ILE A 211 7.94 -1.01 6.08
C ILE A 211 6.65 -0.66 5.33
N GLY A 212 5.53 -1.29 5.70
CA GLY A 212 4.22 -0.98 5.12
C GLY A 212 3.81 0.48 5.35
N ALA A 213 3.97 0.98 6.57
CA ALA A 213 3.68 2.38 6.91
C ALA A 213 4.61 3.37 6.20
N ALA A 214 5.90 3.06 6.08
CA ALA A 214 6.85 3.90 5.35
C ALA A 214 6.45 4.05 3.87
N TRP A 215 6.00 2.96 3.23
CA TRP A 215 5.48 3.04 1.86
C TRP A 215 4.18 3.84 1.77
N ALA A 216 3.28 3.69 2.73
CA ALA A 216 2.07 4.50 2.81
C ALA A 216 2.39 6.00 2.92
N GLY A 217 3.38 6.34 3.75
CA GLY A 217 3.85 7.72 3.91
C GLY A 217 4.43 8.31 2.62
N MET A 218 5.20 7.51 1.86
CA MET A 218 5.68 7.93 0.52
C MET A 218 4.54 8.20 -0.46
N VAL A 219 3.48 7.39 -0.45
CA VAL A 219 2.29 7.68 -1.28
C VAL A 219 1.58 8.95 -0.80
N GLY A 220 1.56 9.21 0.52
CA GLY A 220 1.06 10.45 1.12
C GLY A 220 1.75 11.69 0.56
N ASN A 221 3.08 11.62 0.42
CA ASN A 221 3.86 12.68 -0.20
C ASN A 221 3.44 12.95 -1.66
N ILE A 222 3.30 11.90 -2.47
CA ILE A 222 2.88 12.02 -3.88
C ILE A 222 1.45 12.57 -3.97
N PHE A 223 0.56 12.13 -3.08
CA PHE A 223 -0.80 12.65 -3.00
C PHE A 223 -0.85 14.14 -2.69
N ALA A 224 -0.09 14.58 -1.68
CA ALA A 224 0.03 15.99 -1.31
C ALA A 224 0.52 16.84 -2.50
N ALA A 225 1.53 16.35 -3.23
CA ALA A 225 2.06 16.98 -4.43
C ALA A 225 1.02 17.08 -5.57
N LYS A 226 0.22 16.03 -5.75
CA LYS A 226 -0.79 15.93 -6.81
C LYS A 226 -1.98 16.85 -6.52
N MET A 227 -2.49 16.83 -5.29
CA MET A 227 -3.68 17.57 -4.90
C MET A 227 -3.40 19.04 -4.62
N THR A 228 -2.17 19.43 -4.27
CA THR A 228 -1.73 20.79 -3.89
C THR A 228 -2.41 21.38 -2.65
N ILE A 229 -3.44 20.70 -2.15
CA ILE A 229 -4.14 20.91 -0.91
C ILE A 229 -4.31 19.56 -0.23
N ILE A 230 -4.12 19.51 1.08
CA ILE A 230 -4.47 18.34 1.90
C ILE A 230 -5.36 18.77 3.05
N SER A 231 -6.35 17.95 3.38
CA SER A 231 -7.24 18.13 4.53
C SER A 231 -7.35 16.84 5.33
N PRO A 232 -7.69 16.89 6.63
CA PRO A 232 -7.82 15.68 7.45
C PRO A 232 -8.90 14.71 6.95
N GLU A 233 -9.92 15.24 6.27
CA GLU A 233 -11.03 14.45 5.70
C GLU A 233 -10.57 13.52 4.57
N SER A 234 -9.49 13.88 3.88
CA SER A 234 -8.87 13.03 2.84
C SER A 234 -8.27 11.72 3.40
N PHE A 235 -8.15 11.61 4.72
CA PHE A 235 -7.53 10.47 5.42
C PHE A 235 -8.50 9.82 6.40
N SER A 236 -9.74 9.62 5.97
CA SER A 236 -10.79 9.02 6.80
C SER A 236 -10.62 7.51 7.02
N PHE A 237 -11.32 6.96 8.00
CA PHE A 237 -11.43 5.51 8.18
C PHE A 237 -11.92 4.78 6.91
N TRP A 238 -12.80 5.42 6.13
CA TRP A 238 -13.30 4.85 4.88
C TRP A 238 -12.17 4.57 3.87
N GLU A 239 -11.15 5.42 3.84
CA GLU A 239 -9.97 5.18 3.00
C GLU A 239 -9.21 3.93 3.41
N SER A 240 -9.05 3.67 4.70
CA SER A 240 -8.48 2.40 5.18
C SER A 240 -9.33 1.20 4.79
N VAL A 241 -10.66 1.31 4.85
CA VAL A 241 -11.58 0.24 4.44
C VAL A 241 -11.45 -0.03 2.94
N LEU A 242 -11.35 1.01 2.10
CA LEU A 242 -11.10 0.86 0.67
C LEU A 242 -9.77 0.15 0.39
N MET A 243 -8.70 0.56 1.08
CA MET A 243 -7.38 -0.09 0.99
C MET A 243 -7.44 -1.56 1.40
N PHE A 244 -8.12 -1.87 2.50
CA PHE A 244 -8.27 -3.23 3.00
C PHE A 244 -9.09 -4.11 2.05
N THR A 245 -10.20 -3.56 1.55
CA THR A 245 -11.10 -4.24 0.61
C THR A 245 -10.38 -4.59 -0.69
N LEU A 246 -9.54 -3.70 -1.22
CA LEU A 246 -8.79 -3.96 -2.45
C LEU A 246 -7.78 -5.11 -2.29
N VAL A 247 -7.16 -5.23 -1.11
CA VAL A 247 -6.20 -6.29 -0.80
C VAL A 247 -6.90 -7.64 -0.65
N ILE A 248 -8.02 -7.67 0.08
CA ILE A 248 -8.81 -8.90 0.26
C ILE A 248 -9.43 -9.34 -1.06
N LEU A 249 -10.09 -8.42 -1.78
CA LEU A 249 -10.73 -8.72 -3.05
C LEU A 249 -9.69 -9.20 -4.08
N GLY A 250 -8.56 -8.50 -4.17
CA GLY A 250 -7.47 -8.84 -5.08
C GLY A 250 -6.85 -10.21 -4.78
N GLY A 251 -6.72 -10.55 -3.50
CA GLY A 251 -6.12 -11.79 -3.01
C GLY A 251 -4.98 -11.50 -2.04
N SER A 252 -5.17 -11.83 -0.77
CA SER A 252 -4.21 -11.55 0.28
C SER A 252 -2.90 -12.33 0.09
N GLY A 253 -1.77 -11.63 0.17
CA GLY A 253 -0.44 -12.21 -0.06
C GLY A 253 -0.07 -12.35 -1.54
N SER A 254 -0.79 -11.69 -2.45
CA SER A 254 -0.54 -11.75 -3.90
C SER A 254 -0.38 -10.35 -4.50
N ILE A 255 0.83 -9.99 -4.89
CA ILE A 255 1.13 -8.74 -5.62
C ILE A 255 0.22 -8.55 -6.85
N PRO A 256 0.12 -9.50 -7.81
CA PRO A 256 -0.75 -9.30 -8.97
C PRO A 256 -2.24 -9.24 -8.60
N GLY A 257 -2.64 -9.91 -7.51
CA GLY A 257 -3.99 -9.80 -6.96
C GLY A 257 -4.31 -8.40 -6.49
N VAL A 258 -3.42 -7.78 -5.71
CA VAL A 258 -3.58 -6.40 -5.23
C VAL A 258 -3.64 -5.40 -6.39
N LEU A 259 -2.80 -5.56 -7.43
CA LEU A 259 -2.84 -4.70 -8.62
C LEU A 259 -4.22 -4.78 -9.32
N LEU A 260 -4.75 -6.00 -9.46
CA LEU A 260 -6.08 -6.22 -10.03
C LEU A 260 -7.18 -5.66 -9.11
N GLY A 261 -7.03 -5.83 -7.79
CA GLY A 261 -7.92 -5.27 -6.78
C GLY A 261 -8.00 -3.75 -6.89
N ALA A 262 -6.87 -3.06 -7.02
CA ALA A 262 -6.86 -1.61 -7.22
C ALA A 262 -7.56 -1.18 -8.51
N LEU A 263 -7.32 -1.90 -9.61
CA LEU A 263 -7.99 -1.65 -10.89
C LEU A 263 -9.52 -1.84 -10.78
N LEU A 264 -9.97 -2.86 -10.06
CA LEU A 264 -11.40 -3.17 -9.92
C LEU A 264 -12.11 -2.29 -8.89
N ILE A 265 -11.47 -1.92 -7.80
CA ILE A 265 -12.08 -1.08 -6.76
C ILE A 265 -12.09 0.39 -7.20
N ILE A 266 -11.01 0.88 -7.82
CA ILE A 266 -10.85 2.31 -8.15
C ILE A 266 -11.21 2.57 -9.61
N GLY A 267 -10.79 1.71 -10.54
CA GLY A 267 -10.99 1.91 -11.98
C GLY A 267 -12.37 1.50 -12.47
N LEU A 268 -12.88 0.32 -12.07
CA LEU A 268 -14.14 -0.22 -12.58
C LEU A 268 -15.36 0.68 -12.30
N PRO A 269 -15.55 1.25 -11.10
CA PRO A 269 -16.71 2.10 -10.84
C PRO A 269 -16.73 3.35 -11.74
N GLU A 270 -15.58 3.75 -12.27
CA GLU A 270 -15.46 4.90 -13.16
C GLU A 270 -15.94 4.63 -14.60
N LEU A 271 -15.89 3.37 -15.05
CA LEU A 271 -16.55 2.94 -16.29
C LEU A 271 -18.08 3.05 -16.19
N PHE A 272 -18.62 2.83 -14.99
CA PHE A 272 -20.06 2.92 -14.71
C PHE A 272 -20.51 4.31 -14.24
N ARG A 273 -19.66 5.34 -14.34
CA ARG A 273 -19.98 6.69 -13.88
C ARG A 273 -21.24 7.27 -14.52
N GLY A 274 -21.54 6.91 -15.78
CA GLY A 274 -22.76 7.33 -16.49
C GLY A 274 -24.07 6.80 -15.90
N PHE A 275 -24.02 5.74 -15.07
CA PHE A 275 -25.19 5.09 -14.45
C PHE A 275 -25.31 5.45 -12.96
N ALA A 276 -25.24 6.76 -12.64
CA ALA A 276 -25.00 7.34 -11.31
C ALA A 276 -25.74 6.67 -10.13
N ASN A 277 -27.00 6.26 -10.30
CA ASN A 277 -27.81 5.69 -9.20
C ASN A 277 -27.52 4.21 -8.92
N ALA A 278 -27.07 3.43 -9.91
CA ALA A 278 -26.84 1.99 -9.77
C ALA A 278 -25.37 1.63 -9.54
N ARG A 279 -24.42 2.57 -9.70
CA ARG A 279 -22.97 2.33 -9.59
C ARG A 279 -22.58 1.58 -8.31
N MET A 280 -22.97 2.11 -7.14
CA MET A 280 -22.60 1.50 -5.86
C MET A 280 -23.32 0.17 -5.63
N ALA A 281 -24.57 0.02 -6.11
CA ALA A 281 -25.31 -1.23 -6.02
C ALA A 281 -24.68 -2.34 -6.88
N ILE A 282 -24.36 -2.07 -8.14
CA ILE A 282 -23.70 -3.02 -9.05
C ILE A 282 -22.34 -3.42 -8.48
N PHE A 283 -21.58 -2.45 -7.98
CA PHE A 283 -20.29 -2.70 -7.34
C PHE A 283 -20.44 -3.58 -6.09
N GLY A 284 -21.38 -3.26 -5.18
CA GLY A 284 -21.64 -4.05 -3.98
C GLY A 284 -22.08 -5.49 -4.30
N VAL A 285 -22.94 -5.68 -5.29
CA VAL A 285 -23.35 -7.02 -5.76
C VAL A 285 -22.15 -7.78 -6.34
N ALA A 286 -21.32 -7.14 -7.16
CA ALA A 286 -20.12 -7.76 -7.71
C ALA A 286 -19.12 -8.17 -6.60
N MET A 287 -18.95 -7.33 -5.59
CA MET A 287 -18.14 -7.61 -4.40
C MET A 287 -18.66 -8.84 -3.65
N VAL A 288 -19.96 -8.89 -3.35
CA VAL A 288 -20.58 -10.03 -2.63
C VAL A 288 -20.49 -11.31 -3.45
N ALA A 289 -20.80 -11.26 -4.74
CA ALA A 289 -20.67 -12.40 -5.63
C ALA A 289 -19.23 -12.94 -5.65
N MET A 290 -18.23 -12.05 -5.73
CA MET A 290 -16.82 -12.45 -5.69
C MET A 290 -16.48 -13.15 -4.37
N MET A 291 -16.92 -12.59 -3.23
CA MET A 291 -16.68 -13.20 -1.92
C MET A 291 -17.34 -14.59 -1.76
N ILE A 292 -18.50 -14.81 -2.39
CA ILE A 292 -19.19 -16.10 -2.40
C ILE A 292 -18.46 -17.11 -3.30
N PHE A 293 -18.15 -16.73 -4.54
CA PHE A 293 -17.58 -17.66 -5.53
C PHE A 293 -16.08 -17.87 -5.37
N ARG A 294 -15.36 -16.95 -4.71
CA ARG A 294 -13.91 -16.99 -4.61
C ARG A 294 -13.35 -16.36 -3.33
N THR A 295 -13.49 -17.11 -2.25
CA THR A 295 -13.10 -16.74 -0.87
C THR A 295 -11.62 -16.34 -0.70
N GLY A 296 -10.72 -16.81 -1.57
CA GLY A 296 -9.29 -16.44 -1.56
C GLY A 296 -8.94 -15.13 -2.29
N GLY A 297 -9.91 -14.44 -2.87
CA GLY A 297 -9.71 -13.30 -3.77
C GLY A 297 -9.47 -13.70 -5.23
N ILE A 298 -9.36 -12.71 -6.12
CA ILE A 298 -9.34 -12.92 -7.58
C ILE A 298 -8.00 -13.48 -8.08
N LEU A 299 -6.89 -13.27 -7.41
CA LEU A 299 -5.63 -13.94 -7.73
C LEU A 299 -4.96 -14.31 -6.41
N PRO A 300 -5.39 -15.41 -5.75
CA PRO A 300 -4.85 -15.81 -4.46
C PRO A 300 -3.36 -16.12 -4.57
N ALA A 301 -2.65 -15.96 -3.45
CA ALA A 301 -1.26 -16.34 -3.35
C ALA A 301 -1.11 -17.84 -3.67
N ARG A 302 -0.17 -18.19 -4.55
CA ARG A 302 0.12 -19.61 -4.84
C ARG A 302 0.91 -20.23 -3.68
N PRO A 303 0.63 -21.47 -3.29
CA PRO A 303 1.46 -22.20 -2.33
C PRO A 303 2.92 -22.19 -2.78
N ARG A 304 3.83 -21.78 -1.90
CA ARG A 304 5.26 -21.70 -2.23
C ARG A 304 5.91 -23.05 -1.96
N THR A 305 6.42 -23.70 -3.01
CA THR A 305 7.23 -24.91 -2.89
C THR A 305 8.70 -24.54 -2.76
N TYR A 306 9.30 -24.81 -1.61
CA TYR A 306 10.75 -24.68 -1.43
C TYR A 306 11.41 -26.00 -1.83
N ARG A 307 12.41 -25.93 -2.73
CA ARG A 307 13.26 -27.10 -3.01
C ARG A 307 14.20 -27.26 -1.81
N LEU A 308 13.93 -28.26 -0.97
CA LEU A 308 14.86 -28.66 0.07
C LEU A 308 16.11 -29.26 -0.61
N PRO A 309 17.33 -28.92 -0.17
CA PRO A 309 18.50 -29.70 -0.54
C PRO A 309 18.22 -31.16 -0.21
N GLN A 310 18.37 -32.07 -1.17
CA GLN A 310 18.29 -33.50 -0.87
C GLN A 310 19.32 -33.79 0.23
N PRO A 311 18.95 -34.47 1.32
CA PRO A 311 19.95 -34.90 2.28
C PRO A 311 21.00 -35.69 1.51
N ALA A 312 22.27 -35.27 1.63
CA ALA A 312 23.38 -36.02 1.06
C ALA A 312 23.17 -37.47 1.48
N ALA A 313 23.07 -38.39 0.50
CA ALA A 313 22.85 -39.80 0.74
C ALA A 313 23.75 -40.21 1.90
N ALA A 314 23.12 -40.70 2.98
CA ALA A 314 23.83 -41.17 4.15
C ALA A 314 24.96 -42.06 3.64
N VAL A 315 26.21 -41.62 3.82
CA VAL A 315 27.38 -42.41 3.49
C VAL A 315 27.18 -43.72 4.23
N GLU A 316 26.93 -44.79 3.49
CA GLU A 316 26.79 -46.14 4.01
C GLU A 316 27.96 -46.37 4.97
N ALA A 317 27.66 -46.47 6.26
CA ALA A 317 28.57 -47.01 7.22
C ALA A 317 28.79 -48.47 6.81
N LYS A 318 29.87 -48.71 6.07
CA LYS A 318 30.33 -50.05 5.72
C LYS A 318 30.82 -50.71 7.02
N PRO A 319 30.41 -51.95 7.31
CA PRO A 319 30.67 -52.64 8.59
C PRO A 319 32.16 -52.81 8.89
#